data_AF-M3U0P1-F1
#
_entry.id   AF-M3U0P1-F1
#
_cell.length_a   1.000
_cell.length_b   1.000
_cell.length_c   1.000
_cell.angle_alpha   90.00
_cell.angle_beta   90.00
_cell.angle_gamma   90.00
#
_symmetry.space_group_name_H-M   'P 1'
#
loop_
_entity.id
_entity.type
_entity.pdbx_description
1 polymer ?
#
loop_
_entity_poly.entity_id
_entity_poly.type
_entity_poly.pdbx_seq_one_letter_code
_entity_poly.pdbx_strand_id
1 'polypeptide(L)' 'MNKYQSDVEISKRLSYILRHGAIKERIPITNDGWVLIKDLLNNRQMKGVSEEEIINIVAKDQKKRYSIQGE' A
#
# COMPACT_ATOMS: atom_id res chain seq x y z
N MET A 1 -11.12 -19.64 5.61
CA MET A 1 -11.96 -18.78 4.74
C MET A 1 -11.53 -17.34 4.99
N ASN A 2 -10.72 -16.78 4.09
CA ASN A 2 -10.05 -15.49 4.32
C ASN A 2 -11.08 -14.36 4.36
N LYS A 3 -11.05 -13.62 5.46
CA LYS A 3 -11.85 -12.42 5.71
C LYS A 3 -11.53 -11.41 4.61
N TYR A 4 -12.50 -11.09 3.75
CA TYR A 4 -12.41 -10.00 2.79
C TYR A 4 -12.04 -8.73 3.55
N GLN A 5 -10.83 -8.21 3.29
CA GLN A 5 -10.45 -6.91 3.84
C GLN A 5 -11.10 -5.85 2.98
N SER A 6 -11.72 -4.86 3.62
CA SER A 6 -12.35 -3.77 2.88
C SER A 6 -11.29 -2.86 2.26
N ASP A 7 -11.59 -2.26 1.09
CA ASP A 7 -10.78 -1.22 0.47
C ASP A 7 -10.39 -0.11 1.48
N VAL A 8 -11.29 0.19 2.43
CA VAL A 8 -11.06 1.15 3.51
C VAL A 8 -9.96 0.71 4.47
N GLU A 9 -9.94 -0.55 4.87
CA GLU A 9 -8.90 -1.10 5.75
C GLU A 9 -7.54 -1.13 5.06
N ILE A 10 -7.49 -1.61 3.82
CA ILE A 10 -6.26 -1.65 3.03
C ILE A 10 -5.75 -0.22 2.81
N SER A 11 -6.62 0.73 2.46
CA SER A 11 -6.25 2.16 2.33
C SER A 11 -5.70 2.73 3.64
N LYS A 12 -6.27 2.39 4.81
CA LYS A 12 -5.73 2.86 6.09
C LYS A 12 -4.32 2.33 6.35
N ARG A 13 -4.08 1.06 6.06
CA ARG A 13 -2.75 0.45 6.20
C ARG A 13 -1.75 1.04 5.22
N LEU A 14 -2.15 1.22 3.97
CA LEU A 14 -1.34 1.85 2.93
C LEU A 14 -0.93 3.28 3.35
N SER A 15 -1.90 4.10 3.79
CA SER A 15 -1.63 5.44 4.32
C SER A 15 -0.66 5.41 5.51
N TYR A 16 -0.84 4.49 6.45
CA TYR A 16 0.07 4.37 7.60
C TYR A 16 1.49 4.04 7.15
N ILE A 17 1.65 3.04 6.28
CA ILE A 17 2.95 2.59 5.79
C ILE A 17 3.67 3.75 5.08
N LEU A 18 3.03 4.35 4.08
CA LEU A 18 3.68 5.37 3.23
C LEU A 18 4.04 6.64 3.99
N ARG A 19 3.28 7.02 5.03
CA ARG A 19 3.49 8.28 5.75
C ARG A 19 4.35 8.14 7.00
N HIS A 20 4.32 6.99 7.65
CA HIS A 20 4.91 6.81 8.98
C HIS A 20 5.58 5.44 9.17
N GLY A 21 5.01 4.39 8.57
CA GLY A 21 5.33 3.02 8.90
C GLY A 21 6.51 2.43 8.14
N ALA A 22 6.89 2.97 6.97
CA ALA A 22 7.85 2.33 6.05
C ALA A 22 9.18 1.97 6.74
N ILE A 23 9.81 2.91 7.44
CA ILE A 23 11.09 2.69 8.13
C ILE A 23 10.94 1.64 9.24
N LYS A 24 9.88 1.75 10.06
CA LYS A 24 9.60 0.82 11.17
C LYS A 24 9.32 -0.59 10.68
N GLU A 25 8.60 -0.71 9.57
CA GLU A 25 8.24 -1.96 8.92
C GLU A 25 9.34 -2.50 8.01
N ARG A 26 10.51 -1.82 7.96
CA ARG A 26 11.68 -2.14 7.14
C ARG A 26 11.36 -2.27 5.65
N ILE A 27 10.43 -1.45 5.19
CA ILE A 27 10.08 -1.33 3.78
C ILE A 27 10.98 -0.25 3.18
N PRO A 28 11.80 -0.56 2.15
CA PRO A 28 12.58 0.44 1.44
C PRO A 28 11.66 1.53 0.87
N ILE A 29 11.94 2.78 1.23
CA ILE A 29 11.23 3.96 0.73
C ILE A 29 12.27 4.93 0.17
N THR A 30 12.00 5.51 -1.00
CA THR A 30 12.87 6.51 -1.60
C THR A 30 12.72 7.87 -0.91
N ASN A 31 13.66 8.78 -1.14
CA ASN A 31 13.55 10.16 -0.62
C ASN A 31 12.31 10.89 -1.14
N ASP A 32 11.81 10.51 -2.31
CA ASP A 32 10.60 11.05 -2.93
C ASP A 32 9.31 10.36 -2.42
N GLY A 33 9.41 9.43 -1.48
CA GLY A 33 8.26 8.76 -0.85
C GLY A 33 7.72 7.54 -1.59
N TRP A 34 8.46 7.00 -2.57
CA TRP A 34 8.05 5.83 -3.34
C TRP A 34 8.48 4.53 -2.68
N VAL A 35 7.62 3.51 -2.80
CA VAL A 35 7.86 2.15 -2.34
C VAL A 35 7.56 1.19 -3.49
N LEU A 36 8.38 0.15 -3.66
CA LEU A 36 8.08 -0.89 -4.63
C LEU A 36 6.89 -1.73 -4.16
N ILE A 37 5.91 -1.95 -5.03
CA ILE A 37 4.69 -2.73 -4.71
C ILE A 37 5.07 -4.13 -4.18
N LYS A 38 6.07 -4.80 -4.76
CA LYS A 38 6.56 -6.09 -4.28
C LYS A 38 7.04 -6.06 -2.82
N ASP A 39 7.73 -4.99 -2.40
CA ASP A 39 8.27 -4.87 -1.05
C ASP A 39 7.16 -4.52 -0.06
N LEU A 40 6.19 -3.70 -0.49
CA LEU A 40 4.97 -3.42 0.24
C LEU A 40 4.14 -4.71 0.49
N LEU A 41 3.92 -5.53 -0.54
CA LEU A 41 3.13 -6.76 -0.45
C LEU A 41 3.82 -7.87 0.36
N ASN A 42 5.15 -7.89 0.38
CA ASN A 42 5.92 -8.80 1.24
C ASN A 42 5.84 -8.43 2.73
N ASN A 43 5.31 -7.25 3.08
CA ASN A 43 5.19 -6.83 4.47
C ASN A 43 3.98 -7.47 5.19
N ARG A 44 4.14 -7.78 6.48
CA ARG A 44 3.10 -8.38 7.33
C ARG A 44 1.79 -7.59 7.38
N GLN A 45 1.84 -6.26 7.29
CA GLN A 45 0.68 -5.37 7.35
C GLN A 45 -0.21 -5.53 6.10
N MET A 46 0.40 -5.94 4.98
CA MET A 46 -0.24 -6.14 3.68
C MET A 46 -0.48 -7.62 3.38
N LYS A 47 -0.35 -8.49 4.38
CA LYS A 47 -0.58 -9.93 4.22
C LYS A 47 -1.99 -10.20 3.68
N GLY A 48 -2.04 -10.89 2.55
CA GLY A 48 -3.29 -11.27 1.89
C GLY A 48 -3.89 -10.18 1.01
N VAL A 49 -3.19 -9.06 0.83
CA VAL A 49 -3.51 -8.05 -0.19
C VAL A 49 -2.76 -8.42 -1.47
N SER A 50 -3.46 -8.31 -2.60
CA SER A 50 -2.91 -8.49 -3.94
C SER A 50 -2.50 -7.16 -4.57
N GLU A 51 -1.66 -7.24 -5.60
CA GLU A 51 -1.29 -6.08 -6.40
C GLU A 51 -2.51 -5.43 -7.07
N GLU A 52 -3.45 -6.23 -7.56
CA GLU A 52 -4.70 -5.74 -8.16
C GLU A 52 -5.53 -4.93 -7.15
N GLU A 53 -5.62 -5.37 -5.88
CA GLU A 53 -6.30 -4.60 -4.83
C GLU A 53 -5.61 -3.25 -4.57
N ILE A 54 -4.27 -3.19 -4.61
CA ILE A 54 -3.54 -1.92 -4.49
C ILE A 54 -3.86 -0.99 -5.65
N ILE A 55 -3.78 -1.49 -6.88
CA ILE A 55 -4.08 -0.71 -8.09
C ILE A 55 -5.52 -0.18 -8.02
N ASN A 56 -6.47 -1.03 -7.65
CA ASN A 56 -7.87 -0.66 -7.48
C ASN A 56 -8.06 0.43 -6.42
N ILE A 57 -7.35 0.37 -5.29
CA ILE A 57 -7.42 1.41 -4.24
C ILE A 57 -6.88 2.74 -4.75
N VAL A 58 -5.75 2.73 -5.47
CA VAL A 58 -5.18 3.95 -6.05
C VAL A 58 -6.13 4.54 -7.08
N ALA A 59 -6.71 3.71 -7.96
CA ALA A 59 -7.66 4.14 -8.98
C ALA A 59 -8.95 4.73 -8.39
N LYS A 60 -9.46 4.17 -7.28
CA LYS A 60 -10.68 4.65 -6.60
C LYS A 60 -10.43 5.85 -5.67
N ASP A 61 -9.17 6.24 -5.43
CA ASP A 61 -8.85 7.32 -4.49
C ASP A 61 -9.08 8.70 -5.10
N GLN A 62 -10.32 9.17 -5.01
CA GLN A 62 -10.74 10.50 -5.48
C GLN A 62 -9.97 11.66 -4.84
N LYS A 63 -9.34 11.43 -3.68
CA LYS A 63 -8.57 12.45 -2.95
C LYS A 63 -7.10 12.52 -3.37
N LYS A 64 -6.65 11.68 -4.32
CA LYS A 64 -5.27 11.66 -4.83
C LYS A 64 -4.21 11.56 -3.72
N ARG A 65 -4.49 10.79 -2.68
CA ARG A 65 -3.57 10.44 -1.59
C ARG A 65 -2.44 9.53 -2.06
N TYR A 66 -2.66 8.79 -3.14
CA TYR A 66 -1.72 7.83 -3.70
C TYR A 66 -1.45 8.10 -5.18
N SER A 67 -0.34 7.59 -5.66
CA SER A 67 0.02 7.56 -7.08
C SER A 67 0.80 6.27 -7.34
N ILE A 68 0.75 5.80 -8.58
CA ILE A 68 1.57 4.69 -9.09
C ILE A 68 2.36 5.25 -10.27
N GLN A 69 3.63 4.89 -10.36
CA GLN A 69 4.53 5.32 -11.43
C GLN A 69 5.38 4.14 -11.89
N GLY A 70 5.59 4.06 -13.20
CA GLY A 70 6.33 2.98 -13.85
C GLY A 70 5.39 1.82 -14.19
N GLU A 71 4.95 1.81 -15.45
CA GLU A 71 4.73 0.56 -16.19
C GLU A 71 5.99 0.26 -17.00
#